data_AF-A0A1Z2TLG0-F1
#
_entry.id   AF-A0A1Z2TLG0-F1
#
_cell.length_a   1.000
_cell.length_b   1.000
_cell.length_c   1.000
_cell.angle_alpha   90.00
_cell.angle_beta   90.00
_cell.angle_gamma   90.00
#
_symmetry.space_group_name_H-M   'P 1'
#
loop_
_entity.id
_entity.type
_entity.pdbx_description
1 polymer ?
#
loop_
_entity_poly.entity_id
_entity_poly.type
_entity_poly.pdbx_seq_one_letter_code
_entity_poly.pdbx_strand_id
1 'polypeptide(L)'
;MRKIAGRKVLFVFPVIVALLGFFWGTNVRPVYVPLNGTFSGGIVVPAGISDEVADYFSGLNATIYSFEAGVIGDEMNASITISALRLSPPYELEDFEVIINARPIKGTAYVPYAERIPVCIRYHGNDYRAFLTVKPREEVKASGSWSRGYLDGASNSTLLEVGDLKLVVRVEGPGHYFFSVVTAWKNVEVNNGGLILGVGE
;
A
#
# COMPACT_ATOMS: atom_id res chain seq x y z
N MET A 1 -24.60 -12.13 -47.61
CA MET A 1 -24.12 -12.40 -46.23
C MET A 1 -22.73 -11.79 -46.05
N ARG A 2 -22.60 -10.68 -45.32
CA ARG A 2 -21.29 -10.11 -44.93
C ARG A 2 -21.17 -10.20 -43.41
N LYS A 3 -20.19 -10.98 -42.93
CA LYS A 3 -19.83 -11.10 -41.51
C LYS A 3 -19.29 -9.74 -41.04
N ILE A 4 -19.95 -9.13 -40.07
CA ILE A 4 -19.44 -7.97 -39.34
C ILE A 4 -18.43 -8.52 -38.32
N ALA A 5 -17.16 -8.18 -38.51
CA ALA A 5 -16.08 -8.50 -37.59
C ALA A 5 -16.39 -7.84 -36.23
N GLY A 6 -16.39 -8.66 -35.17
CA GLY A 6 -16.58 -8.23 -33.79
C GLY A 6 -15.50 -7.22 -33.40
N ARG A 7 -15.88 -5.95 -33.35
CA ARG A 7 -15.07 -4.87 -32.81
C ARG A 7 -15.02 -5.08 -31.29
N LYS A 8 -13.89 -5.57 -30.78
CA LYS A 8 -13.60 -5.56 -29.34
C LYS A 8 -13.63 -4.10 -28.89
N VAL A 9 -14.73 -3.70 -28.24
CA VAL A 9 -14.84 -2.40 -27.58
C VAL A 9 -13.95 -2.48 -26.35
N LEU A 10 -12.69 -2.12 -26.54
CA LEU A 10 -11.76 -1.88 -25.45
C LEU A 10 -12.33 -0.72 -24.62
N PHE A 11 -12.17 -0.76 -23.30
CA PHE A 11 -12.58 0.27 -22.34
C PHE A 11 -11.85 1.62 -22.61
N VAL A 12 -12.22 2.36 -23.66
CA VAL A 12 -11.58 3.65 -24.01
C VAL A 12 -12.23 4.84 -23.28
N PHE A 13 -13.38 4.61 -22.65
CA PHE A 13 -14.26 5.69 -22.17
C PHE A 13 -13.73 6.50 -20.97
N PRO A 14 -13.02 5.94 -19.96
CA PRO A 14 -12.44 6.78 -18.90
C PRO A 14 -11.14 7.47 -19.32
N VAL A 15 -10.37 6.84 -20.23
CA VAL A 15 -9.07 7.38 -20.70
C VAL A 15 -9.28 8.64 -21.54
N ILE A 16 -10.25 8.65 -22.46
CA ILE A 16 -10.53 9.82 -23.31
C ILE A 16 -11.00 11.01 -22.47
N VAL A 17 -11.85 10.80 -21.47
CA VAL A 17 -12.37 11.89 -20.63
C VAL A 17 -11.27 12.50 -19.76
N ALA A 18 -10.39 11.67 -19.19
CA ALA A 18 -9.22 12.15 -18.44
C ALA A 18 -8.24 12.95 -19.32
N LEU A 19 -8.02 12.52 -20.56
CA LEU A 19 -7.19 13.26 -21.52
C LEU A 19 -7.84 14.60 -21.90
N LEU A 20 -9.14 14.61 -22.21
CA LEU A 20 -9.86 15.82 -22.67
C LEU A 20 -9.95 16.92 -21.59
N GLY A 21 -10.14 16.57 -20.32
CA GLY A 21 -10.16 17.55 -19.22
C GLY A 21 -8.79 18.21 -18.96
N PHE A 22 -7.70 17.52 -19.29
CA PHE A 22 -6.32 18.01 -19.06
C PHE A 22 -5.85 19.02 -20.12
N PHE A 23 -6.32 18.86 -21.36
CA PHE A 23 -5.95 19.73 -22.49
C PHE A 23 -6.37 21.20 -22.32
N TRP A 24 -7.40 21.49 -21.51
CA TRP A 24 -7.90 22.85 -21.34
C TRP A 24 -7.16 23.65 -20.25
N GLY A 25 -6.43 22.98 -19.35
CA GLY A 25 -5.78 23.63 -18.21
C GLY A 25 -4.26 23.73 -18.29
N THR A 26 -3.60 22.92 -19.14
CA THR A 26 -2.15 22.85 -19.20
C THR A 26 -1.67 22.67 -20.65
N ASN A 27 -0.64 23.41 -21.08
CA ASN A 27 0.02 23.21 -22.38
C ASN A 27 0.84 21.90 -22.45
N VAL A 28 0.53 20.93 -21.59
CA VAL A 28 1.29 19.71 -21.37
C VAL A 28 0.50 18.57 -21.99
N ARG A 29 1.10 17.84 -22.95
CA ARG A 29 0.44 16.69 -23.59
C ARG A 29 0.38 15.52 -22.60
N PRO A 30 -0.81 15.09 -22.14
CA PRO A 30 -0.93 13.93 -21.27
C PRO A 30 -0.76 12.63 -22.06
N VAL A 31 -0.16 11.62 -21.43
CA VAL A 31 0.06 10.28 -21.97
C VAL A 31 -0.39 9.26 -20.94
N TYR A 32 -1.10 8.23 -21.41
CA TYR A 32 -1.43 7.07 -20.58
C TYR A 32 -0.24 6.10 -20.56
N VAL A 33 0.29 5.85 -19.37
CA VAL A 33 1.38 4.91 -19.12
C VAL A 33 0.79 3.60 -18.61
N PRO A 34 0.78 2.51 -19.41
CA PRO A 34 0.39 1.20 -18.95
C PRO A 34 1.49 0.59 -18.07
N LEU A 35 1.13 0.16 -16.87
CA LEU A 35 2.05 -0.48 -15.93
C LEU A 35 1.71 -1.97 -15.83
N ASN A 36 2.73 -2.82 -15.95
CA ASN A 36 2.58 -4.27 -15.90
C ASN A 36 3.78 -4.90 -15.19
N GLY A 37 3.79 -4.81 -13.86
CA GLY A 37 4.81 -5.41 -13.02
C GLY A 37 4.34 -5.51 -11.57
N THR A 38 5.24 -5.19 -10.64
CA THR A 38 4.93 -5.08 -9.21
C THR A 38 3.76 -4.12 -8.96
N PHE A 39 3.68 -3.05 -9.74
CA PHE A 39 2.49 -2.23 -9.86
C PHE A 39 1.86 -2.46 -11.24
N SER A 40 0.55 -2.62 -11.27
CA SER A 40 -0.21 -2.86 -12.50
C SER A 40 -1.46 -1.99 -12.62
N GLY A 41 -1.82 -1.65 -13.86
CA GLY A 41 -2.90 -0.74 -14.18
C GLY A 41 -2.43 0.32 -15.17
N GLY A 42 -2.80 1.58 -14.95
CA GLY A 42 -2.18 2.67 -15.68
C GLY A 42 -2.45 4.02 -15.07
N ILE A 43 -1.58 4.96 -15.43
CA ILE A 43 -1.55 6.32 -14.90
C ILE A 43 -1.44 7.30 -16.06
N VAL A 44 -2.11 8.44 -15.95
CA VAL A 44 -2.03 9.52 -16.94
C VAL A 44 -1.07 10.57 -16.40
N VAL A 45 0.03 10.82 -17.12
CA VAL A 45 1.09 11.77 -16.75
C VAL A 45 1.52 12.61 -17.96
N PRO A 46 2.26 13.70 -17.78
CA PRO A 46 2.87 14.43 -18.88
C PRO A 46 3.78 13.56 -19.73
N ALA A 47 3.77 13.77 -21.05
CA ALA A 47 4.66 13.09 -21.99
C ALA A 47 6.15 13.25 -21.63
N GLY A 48 6.54 14.37 -21.01
CA GLY A 48 7.93 14.63 -20.63
C GLY A 48 8.48 13.70 -19.56
N ILE A 49 7.63 13.06 -18.75
CA ILE A 49 8.04 12.14 -17.66
C ILE A 49 7.50 10.72 -17.87
N SER A 50 6.84 10.42 -18.99
CA SER A 50 6.13 9.14 -19.15
C SER A 50 7.07 7.94 -19.11
N ASP A 51 8.23 8.05 -19.74
CA ASP A 51 9.20 6.97 -19.85
C ASP A 51 9.89 6.71 -18.51
N GLU A 52 10.23 7.78 -17.78
CA GLU A 52 10.81 7.69 -16.44
C GLU A 52 9.81 7.15 -15.42
N VAL A 53 8.52 7.55 -15.49
CA VAL A 53 7.46 6.96 -14.67
C VAL A 53 7.32 5.46 -14.95
N ALA A 54 7.34 5.05 -16.22
CA ALA A 54 7.26 3.65 -16.60
C ALA A 54 8.46 2.85 -16.07
N ASP A 55 9.67 3.38 -16.26
CA ASP A 55 10.91 2.76 -15.82
C ASP A 55 10.96 2.65 -14.29
N TYR A 56 10.64 3.72 -13.56
CA TYR A 56 10.59 3.75 -12.11
C TYR A 56 9.68 2.65 -11.53
N PHE A 57 8.44 2.54 -12.03
CA PHE A 57 7.50 1.49 -11.56
C PHE A 57 7.90 0.08 -12.00
N SER A 58 8.64 -0.07 -13.11
CA SER A 58 9.14 -1.36 -13.54
C SER A 58 10.28 -1.88 -12.64
N GLY A 59 11.14 -0.96 -12.17
CA GLY A 59 12.25 -1.24 -11.26
C GLY A 59 11.86 -1.25 -9.78
N LEU A 60 10.73 -0.65 -9.41
CA LEU A 60 10.27 -0.56 -8.03
C LEU A 60 10.04 -1.95 -7.42
N ASN A 61 10.84 -2.29 -6.41
CA ASN A 61 10.68 -3.53 -5.66
C ASN A 61 9.67 -3.36 -4.52
N ALA A 62 8.85 -4.38 -4.29
CA ALA A 62 7.90 -4.40 -3.19
C ALA A 62 7.90 -5.77 -2.48
N THR A 63 8.06 -5.72 -1.16
CA THR A 63 7.98 -6.88 -0.26
C THR A 63 6.83 -6.64 0.71
N ILE A 64 5.88 -7.58 0.80
CA ILE A 64 4.83 -7.51 1.80
C ILE A 64 5.31 -8.19 3.10
N TYR A 65 5.14 -7.49 4.22
CA TYR A 65 5.34 -8.01 5.56
C TYR A 65 3.97 -8.16 6.20
N SER A 66 3.64 -9.37 6.66
CA SER A 66 2.36 -9.67 7.30
C SER A 66 2.60 -10.19 8.71
N PHE A 67 1.97 -9.54 9.68
CA PHE A 67 2.01 -9.90 11.09
C PHE A 67 0.65 -10.43 11.52
N GLU A 68 0.59 -11.70 11.91
CA GLU A 68 -0.60 -12.30 12.47
C GLU A 68 -0.50 -12.35 14.00
N ALA A 69 -1.46 -11.71 14.66
CA ALA A 69 -1.58 -11.71 16.11
C ALA A 69 -2.81 -12.50 16.53
N GLY A 70 -2.59 -13.65 17.14
CA GLY A 70 -3.62 -14.45 17.80
C GLY A 70 -3.77 -14.06 19.28
N VAL A 71 -5.00 -13.97 19.73
CA VAL A 71 -5.33 -13.84 21.16
C VAL A 71 -6.16 -15.04 21.59
N ILE A 72 -5.65 -15.73 22.60
CA ILE A 72 -6.29 -16.88 23.23
C ILE A 72 -7.08 -16.35 24.42
N GLY A 73 -8.41 -16.31 24.28
CA GLY A 73 -9.34 -15.95 25.35
C GLY A 73 -9.88 -17.17 26.07
N ASP A 74 -10.58 -16.94 27.18
CA ASP A 74 -11.15 -18.02 27.99
C ASP A 74 -12.33 -18.71 27.29
N GLU A 75 -13.12 -17.94 26.52
CA GLU A 75 -14.32 -18.41 25.81
C GLU A 75 -14.17 -18.39 24.28
N MET A 76 -13.34 -17.48 23.75
CA MET A 76 -13.17 -17.28 22.31
C MET A 76 -11.71 -16.94 21.99
N ASN A 77 -11.21 -17.52 20.90
CA ASN A 77 -9.95 -17.14 20.29
C ASN A 77 -10.23 -16.21 19.11
N ALA A 78 -9.38 -15.22 18.88
CA ALA A 78 -9.49 -14.34 17.73
C ALA A 78 -8.09 -14.01 17.20
N SER A 79 -7.98 -13.71 15.90
CA SER A 79 -6.73 -13.25 15.31
C SER A 79 -6.95 -12.06 14.39
N ILE A 80 -5.89 -11.29 14.20
CA ILE A 80 -5.83 -10.19 13.23
C ILE A 80 -4.52 -10.27 12.46
N THR A 81 -4.59 -10.04 11.15
CA THR A 81 -3.40 -9.91 10.30
C THR A 81 -3.25 -8.46 9.87
N ILE A 82 -2.10 -7.87 10.16
CA ILE A 82 -1.75 -6.50 9.76
C ILE A 82 -0.57 -6.58 8.82
N SER A 83 -0.74 -6.00 7.63
CA SER A 83 0.28 -6.02 6.59
C SER A 83 0.83 -4.64 6.29
N ALA A 84 2.13 -4.59 6.02
CA ALA A 84 2.87 -3.42 5.56
C ALA A 84 3.61 -3.78 4.26
N LEU A 85 3.71 -2.81 3.36
CA LEU A 85 4.44 -2.94 2.11
C LEU A 85 5.75 -2.15 2.22
N ARG A 86 6.87 -2.85 2.12
CA ARG A 86 8.19 -2.25 1.96
C ARG A 86 8.40 -1.96 0.48
N LEU A 87 8.73 -0.71 0.17
CA LEU A 87 8.98 -0.22 -1.18
C LEU A 87 10.44 0.20 -1.28
N SER A 88 11.14 -0.29 -2.30
CA SER A 88 12.53 0.05 -2.58
C SER A 88 12.65 0.53 -4.02
N PRO A 89 12.70 1.86 -4.24
CA PRO A 89 12.83 2.42 -5.58
C PRO A 89 14.18 2.07 -6.20
N PRO A 90 14.25 1.95 -7.55
CA PRO A 90 15.48 1.62 -8.24
C PRO A 90 16.51 2.76 -8.21
N TYR A 91 16.04 4.00 -8.09
CA TYR A 91 16.83 5.24 -8.02
C TYR A 91 15.98 6.35 -7.39
N GLU A 92 16.63 7.44 -6.96
CA GLU A 92 15.95 8.67 -6.53
C GLU A 92 15.54 9.49 -7.74
N LEU A 93 14.38 10.15 -7.65
CA LEU A 93 13.85 10.99 -8.71
C LEU A 93 14.18 12.46 -8.44
N GLU A 94 14.62 13.18 -9.47
CA GLU A 94 14.95 14.61 -9.38
C GLU A 94 13.79 15.50 -9.87
N ASP A 95 13.08 15.05 -10.90
CA ASP A 95 12.11 15.88 -11.62
C ASP A 95 10.67 15.77 -11.09
N PHE A 96 10.31 14.66 -10.46
CA PHE A 96 8.97 14.44 -9.88
C PHE A 96 9.01 13.65 -8.59
N GLU A 97 7.93 13.73 -7.81
CA GLU A 97 7.76 12.93 -6.59
C GLU A 97 6.75 11.80 -6.81
N VAL A 98 7.09 10.61 -6.32
CA VAL A 98 6.15 9.48 -6.24
C VAL A 98 5.61 9.39 -4.81
N ILE A 99 4.29 9.42 -4.68
CA ILE A 99 3.59 9.32 -3.40
C ILE A 99 2.69 8.09 -3.47
N ILE A 100 2.88 7.13 -2.57
CA ILE A 100 2.08 5.90 -2.50
C ILE A 100 1.42 5.86 -1.12
N ASN A 101 0.10 5.72 -1.09
CA ASN A 101 -0.70 5.74 0.12
C ASN A 101 -0.40 6.95 1.03
N ALA A 102 -0.41 8.15 0.43
CA ALA A 102 -0.10 9.43 1.06
C ALA A 102 1.33 9.59 1.63
N ARG A 103 2.25 8.65 1.33
CA ARG A 103 3.65 8.75 1.75
C ARG A 103 4.57 8.98 0.55
N PRO A 104 5.45 10.00 0.59
CA PRO A 104 6.51 10.16 -0.40
C PRO A 104 7.44 8.94 -0.37
N ILE A 105 7.80 8.44 -1.54
CA ILE A 105 8.73 7.32 -1.69
C ILE A 105 10.11 7.90 -1.99
N LYS A 106 10.91 8.05 -0.92
CA LYS A 106 12.33 8.45 -0.95
C LYS A 106 13.11 7.34 -0.25
N GLY A 107 14.04 6.72 -0.95
CA GLY A 107 14.73 5.52 -0.51
C GLY A 107 13.76 4.39 -0.12
N THR A 108 14.18 3.54 0.81
CA THR A 108 13.30 2.49 1.34
C THR A 108 12.19 3.12 2.18
N ALA A 109 10.94 2.87 1.78
CA ALA A 109 9.75 3.39 2.43
C ALA A 109 8.80 2.26 2.83
N TYR A 110 7.97 2.50 3.84
CA TYR A 110 6.94 1.57 4.31
C TYR A 110 5.57 2.23 4.24
N VAL A 111 4.61 1.53 3.65
CA VAL A 111 3.22 2.00 3.50
C VAL A 111 2.23 0.91 3.95
N PRO A 112 1.02 1.25 4.41
CA PRO A 112 -0.02 0.24 4.59
C PRO A 112 -0.28 -0.53 3.29
N TYR A 113 -0.38 -1.86 3.39
CA TYR A 113 -0.69 -2.70 2.24
C TYR A 113 -2.20 -2.69 1.94
N ALA A 114 -2.53 -2.60 0.66
CA ALA A 114 -3.85 -2.88 0.10
C ALA A 114 -3.68 -3.41 -1.33
N GLU A 115 -4.57 -4.30 -1.78
CA GLU A 115 -4.51 -4.85 -3.14
C GLU A 115 -4.58 -3.77 -4.22
N ARG A 116 -5.40 -2.73 -3.97
CA ARG A 116 -5.47 -1.51 -4.79
C ARG A 116 -4.99 -0.34 -3.95
N ILE A 117 -3.83 0.20 -4.31
CA ILE A 117 -3.18 1.28 -3.57
C ILE A 117 -3.28 2.60 -4.33
N PRO A 118 -3.61 3.72 -3.66
CA PRO A 118 -3.58 5.02 -4.30
C PRO A 118 -2.13 5.45 -4.54
N VAL A 119 -1.87 5.95 -5.74
CA VAL A 119 -0.60 6.46 -6.21
C VAL A 119 -0.80 7.86 -6.75
N CYS A 120 0.11 8.76 -6.44
CA CYS A 120 0.15 10.12 -6.93
C CYS A 120 1.55 10.44 -7.43
N ILE A 121 1.67 10.88 -8.68
CA ILE A 121 2.88 11.51 -9.21
C ILE A 121 2.70 13.01 -9.07
N ARG A 122 3.62 13.69 -8.41
CA ARG A 122 3.61 15.15 -8.30
C ARG A 122 4.70 15.73 -9.20
N TYR A 123 4.30 16.57 -10.15
CA TYR A 123 5.19 17.17 -11.13
C TYR A 123 4.77 18.62 -11.43
N HIS A 124 5.70 19.57 -11.32
CA HIS A 124 5.46 21.01 -11.45
C HIS A 124 4.19 21.53 -10.75
N GLY A 125 3.98 21.10 -9.49
CA GLY A 125 2.83 21.54 -8.69
C GLY A 125 1.49 20.89 -9.07
N ASN A 126 1.47 19.92 -9.98
CA ASN A 126 0.28 19.16 -10.36
C ASN A 126 0.34 17.73 -9.82
N ASP A 127 -0.81 17.21 -9.40
CA ASP A 127 -0.96 15.85 -8.86
C ASP A 127 -1.65 14.95 -9.89
N TYR A 128 -0.97 13.87 -10.30
CA TYR A 128 -1.46 12.86 -11.24
C TYR A 128 -1.77 11.58 -10.48
N ARG A 129 -3.07 11.28 -10.30
CA ARG A 129 -3.53 10.24 -9.36
C ARG A 129 -4.04 9.01 -10.10
N ALA A 130 -3.75 7.84 -9.55
CA ALA A 130 -4.26 6.56 -10.01
C ALA A 130 -4.44 5.59 -8.84
N PHE A 131 -5.23 4.54 -9.06
CA PHE A 131 -5.24 3.36 -8.19
C PHE A 131 -4.56 2.22 -8.93
N LEU A 132 -3.44 1.76 -8.40
CA LEU A 132 -2.67 0.68 -8.99
C LEU A 132 -2.84 -0.60 -8.17
N THR A 133 -2.87 -1.73 -8.86
CA THR A 133 -2.85 -3.05 -8.22
C THR A 133 -1.42 -3.42 -7.88
N VAL A 134 -1.16 -3.77 -6.62
CA VAL A 134 0.16 -4.21 -6.16
C VAL A 134 0.25 -5.72 -6.18
N LYS A 135 1.32 -6.24 -6.78
CA LYS A 135 1.72 -7.64 -6.74
C LYS A 135 3.13 -7.70 -6.15
N PRO A 136 3.26 -7.84 -4.81
CA PRO A 136 4.55 -7.94 -4.17
C PRO A 136 5.37 -9.09 -4.76
N ARG A 137 6.68 -8.90 -4.89
CA ARG A 137 7.58 -9.97 -5.39
C ARG A 137 7.88 -10.99 -4.31
N GLU A 138 7.93 -10.51 -3.08
CA GLU A 138 8.29 -11.28 -1.90
C GLU A 138 7.24 -11.08 -0.82
N GLU A 139 7.04 -12.12 -0.02
CA GLU A 139 6.16 -12.10 1.14
C GLU A 139 6.91 -12.66 2.35
N VAL A 140 6.87 -11.90 3.45
CA VAL A 140 7.44 -12.29 4.75
C VAL A 140 6.31 -12.33 5.76
N LYS A 141 6.16 -13.46 6.45
CA LYS A 141 5.11 -13.66 7.46
C LYS A 141 5.71 -13.90 8.83
N ALA A 142 5.10 -13.29 9.84
CA ALA A 142 5.37 -13.53 11.24
C ALA A 142 4.04 -13.79 11.94
N SER A 143 3.98 -14.79 12.80
CA SER A 143 2.78 -15.08 13.59
C SER A 143 3.14 -15.35 15.04
N GLY A 144 2.22 -14.99 15.93
CA GLY A 144 2.33 -15.27 17.35
C GLY A 144 0.94 -15.40 17.97
N SER A 145 0.86 -16.04 19.12
CA SER A 145 -0.38 -16.17 19.88
C SER A 145 -0.10 -16.00 21.36
N TRP A 146 -0.92 -15.16 21.99
CA TRP A 146 -0.77 -14.81 23.41
C TRP A 146 -2.08 -14.98 24.15
N SER A 147 -2.01 -15.33 25.43
CA SER A 147 -3.20 -15.37 26.28
C SER A 147 -3.71 -13.95 26.55
N ARG A 148 -5.03 -13.82 26.71
CA ARG A 148 -5.67 -12.57 27.18
C ARG A 148 -4.98 -12.03 28.43
N GLY A 149 -4.77 -12.88 29.43
CA GLY A 149 -4.14 -12.47 30.70
C GLY A 149 -2.73 -11.90 30.55
N TYR A 150 -1.96 -12.34 29.54
CA TYR A 150 -0.68 -11.72 29.21
C TYR A 150 -0.88 -10.36 28.52
N LEU A 151 -1.72 -10.32 27.48
CA LEU A 151 -1.88 -9.12 26.66
C LEU A 151 -2.51 -7.95 27.41
N ASP A 152 -3.44 -8.21 28.33
CA ASP A 152 -4.06 -7.16 29.17
C ASP A 152 -3.01 -6.36 29.97
N GLY A 153 -1.84 -6.96 30.26
CA GLY A 153 -0.70 -6.31 30.92
C GLY A 153 0.45 -5.89 29.99
N ALA A 154 0.34 -6.12 28.68
CA ALA A 154 1.45 -5.98 27.72
C ALA A 154 1.45 -4.67 26.92
N SER A 155 0.71 -3.64 27.34
CA SER A 155 0.60 -2.38 26.58
C SER A 155 1.96 -1.77 26.26
N ASN A 156 2.15 -1.32 25.01
CA ASN A 156 3.37 -0.83 24.38
C ASN A 156 4.51 -1.87 24.24
N SER A 157 4.25 -3.15 24.46
CA SER A 157 5.25 -4.21 24.25
C SER A 157 5.38 -4.56 22.78
N THR A 158 6.61 -4.86 22.36
CA THR A 158 6.86 -5.50 21.06
C THR A 158 6.53 -6.98 21.17
N LEU A 159 5.63 -7.45 20.31
CA LEU A 159 5.18 -8.84 20.26
C LEU A 159 5.96 -9.67 19.24
N LEU A 160 6.25 -9.08 18.08
CA LEU A 160 6.99 -9.71 16.99
C LEU A 160 7.93 -8.69 16.36
N GLU A 161 9.07 -9.17 15.84
CA GLU A 161 10.04 -8.35 15.11
C GLU A 161 10.51 -9.12 13.88
N VAL A 162 10.45 -8.46 12.72
CA VAL A 162 10.88 -9.03 11.44
C VAL A 162 11.52 -7.93 10.59
N GLY A 163 12.81 -8.11 10.30
CA GLY A 163 13.60 -7.12 9.57
C GLY A 163 13.54 -5.76 10.28
N ASP A 164 13.19 -4.70 9.55
CA ASP A 164 13.08 -3.34 10.09
C ASP A 164 11.69 -3.00 10.63
N LEU A 165 10.83 -4.00 10.87
CA LEU A 165 9.45 -3.82 11.34
C LEU A 165 9.19 -4.57 12.64
N LYS A 166 8.37 -3.97 13.49
CA LYS A 166 7.91 -4.53 14.77
C LYS A 166 6.40 -4.47 14.85
N LEU A 167 5.81 -5.49 15.46
CA LEU A 167 4.42 -5.47 15.89
C LEU A 167 4.36 -5.06 17.35
N VAL A 168 3.69 -3.95 17.64
CA VAL A 168 3.49 -3.43 19.00
C VAL A 168 2.01 -3.49 19.35
N VAL A 169 1.69 -3.85 20.59
CA VAL A 169 0.31 -3.84 21.10
C VAL A 169 0.06 -2.63 21.98
N ARG A 170 -1.10 -2.00 21.84
CA ARG A 170 -1.68 -1.02 22.76
C ARG A 170 -2.95 -1.60 23.33
N VAL A 171 -3.07 -1.60 24.65
CA VAL A 171 -4.27 -2.09 25.35
C VAL A 171 -5.13 -0.89 25.71
N GLU A 172 -6.37 -0.85 25.24
CA GLU A 172 -7.34 0.20 25.58
C GLU A 172 -8.24 -0.19 26.76
N GLY A 173 -8.37 -1.50 27.00
CA GLY A 173 -9.06 -2.09 28.12
C GLY A 173 -8.93 -3.62 28.06
N PRO A 174 -9.37 -4.35 29.09
CA PRO A 174 -9.30 -5.81 29.09
C PRO A 174 -10.01 -6.40 27.87
N GLY A 175 -9.31 -7.16 27.04
CA GLY A 175 -9.86 -7.73 25.79
C GLY A 175 -9.99 -6.76 24.61
N HIS A 176 -9.54 -5.50 24.74
CA HIS A 176 -9.52 -4.48 23.68
C HIS A 176 -8.07 -4.11 23.31
N TYR A 177 -7.64 -4.60 22.15
CA TYR A 177 -6.24 -4.48 21.69
C TYR A 177 -6.15 -3.73 20.37
N PHE A 178 -5.18 -2.83 20.28
CA PHE A 178 -4.74 -2.21 19.03
C PHE A 178 -3.34 -2.69 18.71
N PHE A 179 -3.17 -3.38 17.59
CA PHE A 179 -1.88 -3.81 17.10
C PHE A 179 -1.39 -2.83 16.05
N SER A 180 -0.13 -2.45 16.13
CA SER A 180 0.49 -1.46 15.25
C SER A 180 1.78 -2.01 14.68
N VAL A 181 1.92 -1.95 13.36
CA VAL A 181 3.18 -2.23 12.67
C VAL A 181 3.98 -0.93 12.63
N VAL A 182 5.14 -0.93 13.28
CA VAL A 182 6.01 0.24 13.38
C VAL A 182 7.39 -0.06 12.80
N THR A 183 8.07 0.97 12.33
CA THR A 183 9.49 0.87 11.94
C THR A 183 10.38 0.67 13.17
N ALA A 184 11.29 -0.29 13.12
CA ALA A 184 12.09 -0.74 14.26
C ALA A 184 13.03 0.35 14.83
N TRP A 185 13.47 1.28 13.99
CA TRP A 185 14.47 2.30 14.33
C TRP A 185 13.86 3.60 14.85
N LYS A 186 12.70 4.00 14.32
CA LYS A 186 12.07 5.30 14.61
C LYS A 186 10.70 5.18 15.28
N ASN A 187 10.19 3.97 15.47
CA ASN A 187 8.84 3.68 15.95
C ASN A 187 7.75 4.45 15.19
N VAL A 188 7.97 4.71 13.90
CA VAL A 188 6.96 5.35 13.04
C VAL A 188 5.94 4.30 12.68
N GLU A 189 4.67 4.56 13.02
CA GLU A 189 3.54 3.71 12.65
C GLU A 189 3.35 3.68 11.14
N VAL A 190 3.27 2.47 10.60
CA VAL A 190 3.03 2.19 9.19
C VAL A 190 1.57 1.84 8.98
N ASN A 191 1.05 0.89 9.75
CA ASN A 191 -0.33 0.40 9.68
C ASN A 191 -0.79 -0.10 11.06
N ASN A 192 -2.10 -0.18 11.30
CA ASN A 192 -2.66 -0.65 12.56
C ASN A 192 -3.97 -1.42 12.35
N GLY A 193 -4.43 -2.09 13.40
CA GLY A 193 -5.69 -2.81 13.42
C GLY A 193 -6.15 -3.12 14.84
N GLY A 194 -7.44 -3.00 15.07
CA GLY A 194 -8.07 -3.28 16.36
C GLY A 194 -8.64 -4.71 16.42
N LEU A 195 -8.52 -5.34 17.59
CA LEU A 195 -9.14 -6.62 17.90
C LEU A 195 -9.88 -6.51 19.23
N ILE A 196 -11.16 -6.86 19.21
CA ILE A 196 -12.03 -6.91 20.38
C ILE A 196 -12.40 -8.36 20.63
N LEU A 197 -12.08 -8.85 21.82
CA LEU A 197 -12.59 -10.11 22.34
C LEU A 197 -13.81 -9.80 23.20
N GLY A 198 -14.96 -10.33 22.78
CA GLY A 198 -16.25 -10.07 23.42
C GLY A 198 -16.22 -10.30 24.92
N VAL A 199 -16.90 -9.42 25.65
CA VAL A 199 -17.35 -9.70 27.01
C VAL A 199 -18.58 -10.58 26.83
N GLY A 200 -18.55 -11.84 27.25
CA GLY A 200 -19.78 -12.60 27.42
C GLY A 200 -20.68 -11.81 28.36
N GLU A 201 -21.88 -11.45 27.88
CA GLU A 201 -22.98 -11.04 28.77
C GLU A 201 -23.53 -12.26 29.51
#